data_AF-A0AAU5XL60-F1
#
_entry.id   AF-A0AAU5XL60-F1
#
_cell.length_a   1.000
_cell.length_b   1.000
_cell.length_c   1.000
_cell.angle_alpha   90.00
_cell.angle_beta   90.00
_cell.angle_gamma   90.00
#
_symmetry.space_group_name_H-M   'P 1'
#
loop_
_entity.id
_entity.type
_entity.pdbx_description
1 polymer ?
#
loop_
_entity_poly.entity_id
_entity_poly.type
_entity_poly.pdbx_seq_one_letter_code
_entity_poly.pdbx_strand_id
1 'polypeptide(L)'
;MGAISDGSFFVNHAGFNEAADSLQQESKNIQQVLDELTANLRPLVETWVGEAKDAYQIAQTNWNSAVTDMEGTLIRAYHASQEIHNNYIVADLQGSYSFQGLA
;
A
#
# COMPACT_ATOMS: atom_id res chain seq x y z
N MET A 1 -27.28 -10.51 -21.47
CA MET A 1 -25.87 -10.13 -21.18
C MET A 1 -25.88 -9.65 -19.74
N GLY A 2 -25.30 -10.29 -18.73
CA GLY A 2 -24.34 -11.37 -18.61
C GLY A 2 -23.82 -11.18 -17.18
N ALA A 3 -24.33 -11.96 -16.23
CA ALA A 3 -24.09 -11.84 -14.79
C ALA A 3 -22.67 -12.29 -14.37
N ILE A 4 -21.69 -11.98 -15.21
CA ILE A 4 -20.28 -12.39 -15.09
C ILE A 4 -19.42 -11.37 -14.34
N SER A 5 -19.98 -10.29 -13.79
CA SER A 5 -19.20 -9.21 -13.19
C SER A 5 -19.27 -9.08 -11.66
N ASP A 6 -20.29 -9.65 -11.00
CA ASP A 6 -20.52 -9.45 -9.56
C ASP A 6 -19.53 -10.29 -8.72
N GLY A 7 -19.60 -11.62 -8.85
CA GLY A 7 -18.72 -12.54 -8.13
C GLY A 7 -17.23 -12.41 -8.46
N SER A 8 -16.87 -12.08 -9.71
CA SER A 8 -15.46 -11.88 -10.10
C SER A 8 -14.86 -10.60 -9.51
N PHE A 9 -15.67 -9.55 -9.34
CA PHE A 9 -15.20 -8.28 -8.78
C PHE A 9 -15.00 -8.39 -7.27
N PHE A 10 -15.93 -9.04 -6.54
CA PHE A 10 -15.76 -9.32 -5.11
C PHE A 10 -14.53 -10.20 -4.82
N VAL A 11 -14.29 -11.24 -5.62
CA VAL A 11 -13.10 -12.08 -5.50
C VAL A 11 -11.82 -11.29 -5.76
N ASN A 12 -11.81 -10.44 -6.79
CA ASN A 12 -10.66 -9.58 -7.10
C ASN A 12 -10.37 -8.58 -5.96
N HIS A 13 -11.41 -8.00 -5.36
CA HIS A 13 -11.29 -7.10 -4.22
C HIS A 13 -10.71 -7.80 -2.97
N ALA A 14 -11.18 -9.00 -2.64
CA ALA A 14 -10.64 -9.76 -1.51
C ALA A 14 -9.14 -10.06 -1.69
N GLY A 15 -8.73 -10.49 -2.89
CA GLY A 15 -7.32 -10.72 -3.21
C GLY A 15 -6.48 -9.43 -3.21
N PHE A 16 -7.07 -8.29 -3.59
CA PHE A 16 -6.40 -7.00 -3.51
C PHE A 16 -6.15 -6.55 -2.07
N ASN A 17 -7.14 -6.69 -1.18
CA ASN A 17 -6.97 -6.37 0.24
C ASN A 17 -5.93 -7.27 0.90
N GLU A 18 -5.95 -8.57 0.62
CA GLU A 18 -4.93 -9.50 1.12
C GLU A 18 -3.52 -9.12 0.65
N ALA A 19 -3.38 -8.71 -0.62
CA ALA A 19 -2.11 -8.22 -1.16
C ALA A 19 -1.68 -6.89 -0.49
N ALA A 20 -2.61 -5.98 -0.24
CA ALA A 20 -2.34 -4.71 0.44
C ALA A 20 -1.87 -4.93 1.90
N ASP A 21 -2.54 -5.83 2.63
CA ASP A 21 -2.16 -6.21 4.00
C ASP A 21 -0.78 -6.87 4.01
N SER A 22 -0.52 -7.78 3.07
CA SER A 22 0.78 -8.45 2.91
C SER A 22 1.90 -7.44 2.64
N LEU A 23 1.67 -6.48 1.74
CA LEU A 23 2.63 -5.42 1.43
C LEU A 23 2.85 -4.47 2.61
N GLN A 24 1.80 -4.18 3.40
CA GLN A 24 1.95 -3.38 4.61
C GLN A 24 2.81 -4.12 5.65
N GLN A 25 2.58 -5.42 5.83
CA GLN A 25 3.39 -6.23 6.73
C GLN A 25 4.84 -6.29 6.27
N GLU A 26 5.08 -6.46 4.98
CA GLU A 26 6.43 -6.48 4.42
C GLU A 26 7.13 -5.12 4.52
N SER A 27 6.41 -4.02 4.32
CA SER A 27 6.94 -2.66 4.53
C SER A 27 7.38 -2.44 5.97
N LYS A 28 6.63 -2.95 6.96
CA LYS A 28 7.04 -2.93 8.37
C LYS A 28 8.28 -3.79 8.63
N ASN A 29 8.37 -4.97 8.02
CA ASN A 29 9.55 -5.82 8.13
C ASN A 29 10.80 -5.12 7.58
N ILE A 30 10.67 -4.45 6.42
CA ILE A 30 11.75 -3.65 5.82
C ILE A 30 12.19 -2.54 6.77
N GLN A 31 11.24 -1.80 7.35
CA GLN A 31 11.57 -0.75 8.33
C GLN A 31 12.36 -1.30 9.51
N GLN A 32 11.94 -2.44 10.07
CA GLN A 32 12.64 -3.07 11.19
C GLN A 32 14.08 -3.47 10.83
N VAL A 33 14.28 -4.07 9.65
CA VAL A 33 15.63 -4.42 9.17
C VAL A 33 16.51 -3.19 9.01
N LEU A 34 15.97 -2.08 8.50
CA LEU A 34 16.69 -0.81 8.36
C LEU A 34 17.04 -0.17 9.72
N ASP A 35 16.13 -0.26 10.68
CA ASP A 35 16.36 0.21 12.05
C ASP A 35 17.46 -0.60 12.73
N GLU A 36 17.43 -1.93 12.60
CA GLU A 36 18.48 -2.82 13.09
C GLU A 36 19.83 -2.54 12.41
N LEU A 37 19.85 -2.37 11.09
CA LEU A 37 21.04 -1.99 10.34
C LEU A 37 21.62 -0.67 10.87
N THR A 38 20.78 0.34 11.04
CA THR A 38 21.18 1.65 11.56
C THR A 38 21.75 1.55 12.97
N ALA A 39 21.11 0.76 13.84
CA ALA A 39 21.58 0.55 15.21
C ALA A 39 22.96 -0.14 15.24
N ASN A 40 23.16 -1.15 14.38
CA ASN A 40 24.43 -1.87 14.26
C ASN A 40 25.53 -1.01 13.65
N LEU A 41 25.20 -0.12 12.71
CA LEU A 41 26.14 0.77 12.07
C LEU A 41 26.52 1.97 12.93
N ARG A 42 25.67 2.39 13.89
CA ARG A 42 25.92 3.56 14.75
C ARG A 42 27.36 3.68 15.29
N PRO A 43 27.96 2.65 15.94
CA PRO A 43 29.33 2.75 16.44
C PRO A 43 30.38 2.86 15.33
N LEU A 44 30.11 2.36 14.12
CA LEU A 44 31.01 2.43 12.97
C LEU A 44 30.90 3.77 12.26
N VAL A 45 29.70 4.33 12.15
CA VAL A 45 29.43 5.64 11.54
C VAL A 45 30.18 6.75 12.28
N GLU A 46 30.34 6.64 13.61
CA GLU A 46 31.14 7.57 14.40
C GLU A 46 32.63 7.59 14.00
N THR A 47 33.13 6.51 13.39
CA THR A 47 34.51 6.40 12.90
C THR A 47 34.67 6.85 11.45
N TRP A 48 33.57 7.01 10.71
CA TRP A 48 33.58 7.40 9.31
C TRP A 48 33.80 8.91 9.16
N VAL A 49 34.72 9.27 8.27
CA VAL A 49 35.06 10.66 7.95
C VAL A 49 35.00 10.88 6.44
N GLY A 50 34.72 12.11 6.02
CA GLY A 50 34.65 12.50 4.62
C GLY A 50 33.58 11.73 3.84
N GLU A 51 33.93 11.27 2.65
CA GLU A 51 33.01 10.68 1.65
C GLU A 51 32.21 9.47 2.17
N ALA A 52 32.79 8.66 3.07
CA ALA A 52 32.09 7.51 3.66
C ALA A 52 30.89 7.93 4.53
N LYS A 53 31.03 9.03 5.27
CA LYS A 53 29.95 9.58 6.10
C LYS A 53 28.84 10.16 5.22
N ASP A 54 29.21 10.86 4.16
CA ASP A 54 28.25 11.46 3.22
C ASP A 54 27.48 10.36 2.47
N ALA A 55 28.17 9.33 1.98
CA ALA A 55 27.55 8.18 1.32
C ALA A 55 26.55 7.46 2.23
N TYR A 56 26.87 7.30 3.51
CA TYR A 56 25.95 6.75 4.50
C TYR A 56 24.70 7.61 4.70
N GLN A 57 24.85 8.92 4.85
CA GLN A 57 23.70 9.82 5.02
C GLN A 57 22.78 9.81 3.81
N ILE A 58 23.35 9.73 2.59
CA ILE A 58 22.59 9.57 1.35
C ILE A 58 21.82 8.24 1.36
N ALA A 59 22.51 7.13 1.67
CA ALA A 59 21.87 5.82 1.76
C ALA A 59 20.74 5.81 2.80
N GLN A 60 20.97 6.44 3.96
CA GLN A 60 19.99 6.54 5.02
C GLN A 60 18.74 7.32 4.61
N THR A 61 18.93 8.44 3.93
CA THR A 61 17.83 9.24 3.41
C THR A 61 17.04 8.42 2.38
N ASN A 62 17.74 7.77 1.45
CA ASN A 62 17.11 7.03 0.37
C ASN A 62 16.26 5.86 0.87
N TRP A 63 16.76 5.05 1.80
CA TRP A 63 15.98 3.92 2.32
C TRP A 63 14.75 4.39 3.11
N ASN A 64 14.87 5.50 3.86
CA ASN A 64 13.76 6.03 4.66
C ASN A 64 12.66 6.59 3.76
N SER A 65 13.06 7.30 2.70
CA SER A 65 12.13 7.79 1.67
C SER A 65 11.44 6.62 0.96
N ALA A 66 12.18 5.57 0.60
CA ALA A 66 11.61 4.41 -0.07
C ALA A 66 10.53 3.71 0.78
N VAL A 67 10.75 3.53 2.09
CA VAL A 67 9.73 2.96 2.98
C VAL A 67 8.50 3.88 3.07
N THR A 68 8.72 5.18 3.25
CA THR A 68 7.62 6.17 3.31
C THR A 68 6.78 6.16 2.02
N ASP A 69 7.43 6.04 0.86
CA ASP A 69 6.76 5.99 -0.44
C ASP A 69 5.94 4.70 -0.61
N MET A 70 6.44 3.57 -0.10
CA MET A 70 5.70 2.30 -0.06
C MET A 70 4.44 2.44 0.78
N GLU A 71 4.54 2.96 2.00
CA GLU A 71 3.39 3.20 2.88
C GLU A 71 2.36 4.13 2.22
N GLY A 72 2.82 5.23 1.63
CA GLY A 72 1.95 6.18 0.92
C GLY A 72 1.25 5.54 -0.28
N THR A 73 1.92 4.67 -1.01
CA THR A 73 1.33 3.94 -2.16
C THR A 73 0.26 2.97 -1.69
N LEU A 74 0.49 2.26 -0.59
CA LEU A 74 -0.48 1.34 0.00
C LEU A 74 -1.73 2.05 0.51
N ILE A 75 -1.57 3.20 1.16
CA ILE A 75 -2.70 4.02 1.61
C ILE A 75 -3.55 4.46 0.42
N ARG A 76 -2.93 4.95 -0.67
CA ARG A 76 -3.66 5.34 -1.89
C ARG A 76 -4.40 4.16 -2.52
N ALA A 77 -3.74 3.00 -2.58
CA ALA A 77 -4.31 1.77 -3.11
C ALA A 77 -5.55 1.33 -2.31
N TYR A 78 -5.47 1.38 -0.98
CA TYR A 78 -6.59 1.10 -0.08
C TYR A 78 -7.77 2.06 -0.31
N HIS A 79 -7.51 3.38 -0.36
CA HIS A 79 -8.56 4.37 -0.60
C HIS A 79 -9.26 4.19 -1.95
N ALA A 80 -8.51 3.92 -3.02
CA ALA A 80 -9.09 3.66 -4.33
C ALA A 80 -10.01 2.43 -4.31
N SER A 81 -9.63 1.37 -3.58
CA SER A 81 -10.47 0.18 -3.42
C SER A 81 -11.82 0.48 -2.74
N GLN A 82 -11.78 1.25 -1.64
CA GLN A 82 -12.98 1.65 -0.90
C GLN A 82 -13.90 2.56 -1.72
N GLU A 83 -13.33 3.46 -2.53
CA GLU A 83 -14.11 4.32 -3.42
C GLU A 83 -14.87 3.51 -4.47
N ILE A 84 -14.20 2.54 -5.10
CA ILE A 84 -14.84 1.67 -6.09
C ILE A 84 -15.99 0.86 -5.46
N HIS A 85 -15.79 0.35 -4.24
CA HIS A 85 -16.84 -0.38 -3.49
C HIS A 85 -18.08 0.48 -3.24
N ASN A 86 -17.88 1.69 -2.70
CA ASN A 86 -18.99 2.60 -2.39
C ASN A 86 -19.74 3.02 -3.67
N ASN A 87 -19.01 3.32 -4.74
CA ASN A 87 -19.60 3.70 -6.02
C ASN A 87 -20.44 2.57 -6.63
N TYR A 88 -20.04 1.30 -6.46
CA TYR A 88 -20.79 0.15 -6.95
C TYR A 88 -22.09 -0.07 -6.17
N ILE A 89 -22.07 -0.05 -4.83
CA ILE A 89 -23.28 -0.21 -4.01
C ILE A 89 -24.32 0.86 -4.38
N VAL A 90 -23.88 2.11 -4.54
CA VAL A 90 -24.77 3.20 -4.94
C VAL A 90 -25.33 2.99 -6.34
N ALA A 91 -24.49 2.58 -7.30
CA ALA A 91 -24.92 2.33 -8.68
C ALA A 91 -25.88 1.14 -8.81
N ASP A 92 -25.65 0.05 -8.08
CA ASP A 92 -26.52 -1.13 -8.05
C ASP A 92 -27.88 -0.81 -7.41
N LEU A 93 -27.87 -0.14 -6.25
CA LEU A 93 -29.10 0.32 -5.60
C LEU A 93 -29.92 1.21 -6.53
N GLN A 94 -29.28 2.20 -7.18
CA GLN A 94 -29.98 3.09 -8.13
C GLN A 94 -30.48 2.34 -9.37
N GLY A 95 -29.71 1.39 -9.89
CA GLY A 95 -30.14 0.49 -10.95
C GLY A 95 -31.41 -0.27 -10.58
N SER A 96 -31.41 -0.93 -9.41
CA SER A 96 -32.54 -1.70 -8.89
C SER A 96 -33.84 -0.88 -8.79
N TYR A 97 -33.77 0.35 -8.26
CA TYR A 97 -34.93 1.25 -8.19
C TYR A 97 -35.45 1.65 -9.58
N SER A 98 -34.56 1.87 -10.55
CA SER A 98 -34.96 2.27 -11.90
C SER A 98 -35.65 1.16 -12.68
N PHE A 99 -35.26 -0.10 -12.46
CA PHE A 99 -35.89 -1.26 -13.10
C PHE A 99 -37.24 -1.63 -12.47
N GLN A 100 -37.45 -1.39 -11.17
CA GLN A 100 -38.75 -1.62 -10.52
C GLN A 100 -39.82 -0.59 -10.91
N GLY A 101 -39.44 0.61 -11.34
CA GLY A 101 -40.38 1.64 -11.82
C GLY A 101 -40.87 1.45 -13.26
N LEU A 102 -40.33 0.46 -13.99
CA LEU A 102 -40.63 0.20 -15.41
C LEU A 102 -41.38 -1.13 -15.63
N ALA A 103 -41.82 -1.82 -14.56
CA ALA A 103 -42.55 -3.09 -14.60
C ALA A 103 -44.04 -2.92 -14.22
#